data_AF-F0X0M2-F1
#
_entry.id   AF-F0X0M2-F1
#
_cell.length_a   1.000
_cell.length_b   1.000
_cell.length_c   1.000
_cell.angle_alpha   90.00
_cell.angle_beta   90.00
_cell.angle_gamma   90.00
#
_symmetry.space_group_name_H-M   'P 1'
#
loop_
_entity.id
_entity.type
_entity.pdbx_description
1 polymer ?
#
loop_
_entity_poly.entity_id
_entity_poly.type
_entity_poly.pdbx_seq_one_letter_code
_entity_poly.pdbx_strand_id
1 'polypeptide(L)'
;MTNSEGQQLVVVIHYTKLQDALVDRQAIHSNWMDEYTAVRSAIHVSYPLPILQDDESIKSLRKSKISQALTYFDCKMILDCLMQSQESKQTNFLGQYTSPILTQWISIVKMYEKSNLHIAEGATRLNEIISSSLSALRIELQSYKRQIGLKQQRIYELHEAIQGYRHKADTMCSKYGIQVTLKLRIDESTLLVSLY
;
A
#
# COMPACT_ATOMS: atom_id res chain seq x y z
N MET A 1 -5.49 6.87 48.83
CA MET A 1 -5.81 5.94 47.73
C MET A 1 -5.58 6.71 46.44
N THR A 2 -4.39 6.62 45.86
CA THR A 2 -4.02 7.34 44.64
C THR A 2 -4.31 6.48 43.42
N ASN A 3 -5.29 6.89 42.62
CA ASN A 3 -5.55 6.37 41.29
C ASN A 3 -4.28 6.52 40.44
N SER A 4 -3.60 5.42 40.16
CA SER A 4 -2.62 5.35 39.08
C SER A 4 -3.40 5.09 37.79
N GLU A 5 -3.84 6.16 37.14
CA GLU A 5 -4.30 6.13 35.75
C GLU A 5 -3.14 5.60 34.90
N GLY A 6 -3.30 4.39 34.36
CA GLY A 6 -2.31 3.79 33.47
C GLY A 6 -2.15 4.66 32.23
N GLN A 7 -1.07 5.44 32.17
CA GLN A 7 -0.68 6.16 30.96
C GLN A 7 -0.51 5.15 29.82
N GLN A 8 -1.45 5.13 28.88
CA GLN A 8 -1.28 4.46 27.60
C GLN A 8 -0.13 5.14 26.87
N LEU A 9 1.04 4.52 26.90
CA LEU A 9 2.18 4.94 26.10
C LEU A 9 1.80 4.81 24.61
N VAL A 10 1.54 5.94 23.96
CA VAL A 10 1.38 6.00 22.51
C VAL A 10 2.75 5.81 21.90
N VAL A 11 3.04 4.58 21.47
CA VAL A 11 4.29 4.25 20.81
C VAL A 11 4.20 4.64 19.34
N VAL A 12 4.84 5.75 18.97
CA VAL A 12 4.99 6.15 17.57
C VAL A 12 6.22 5.46 16.98
N ILE A 13 6.02 4.61 15.98
CA ILE A 13 7.11 3.92 15.28
C ILE A 13 7.09 4.35 13.83
N HIS A 14 8.22 4.88 13.35
CA HIS A 14 8.37 5.16 11.93
C HIS A 14 8.38 3.84 11.14
N TYR A 15 7.66 3.78 10.02
CA TYR A 15 7.43 2.52 9.28
C TYR A 15 8.74 1.84 8.82
N THR A 16 9.78 2.61 8.50
CA THR A 16 11.12 2.06 8.16
C THR A 16 11.85 1.43 9.34
N LYS A 17 11.42 1.72 10.57
CA LYS A 17 11.96 1.20 11.82
C LYS A 17 11.09 0.11 12.43
N LEU A 18 10.04 -0.31 11.74
CA LEU A 18 9.10 -1.30 12.26
C LEU A 18 9.78 -2.64 12.56
N GLN A 19 10.66 -3.12 11.68
CA GLN A 19 11.40 -4.37 11.91
C GLN A 19 12.37 -4.27 13.10
N ASP A 20 13.19 -3.22 13.14
CA ASP A 20 14.09 -2.95 14.27
C ASP A 20 13.31 -2.94 15.59
N ALA A 21 12.17 -2.25 15.61
CA ALA A 21 11.34 -2.12 16.79
C ALA A 21 10.62 -3.42 17.20
N LEU A 22 10.45 -4.38 16.28
CA LEU A 22 9.95 -5.73 16.60
C LEU A 22 11.06 -6.58 17.22
N VAL A 23 12.29 -6.48 16.71
CA VAL A 23 13.47 -7.17 17.27
C VAL A 23 13.78 -6.63 18.68
N ASP A 24 13.81 -5.31 18.85
CA ASP A 24 14.11 -4.65 20.14
C ASP A 24 13.13 -5.05 21.24
N ARG A 25 11.87 -5.32 20.87
CA ARG A 25 10.81 -5.77 21.78
C ARG A 25 10.74 -7.29 21.91
N GLN A 26 11.67 -8.02 21.30
CA GLN A 26 11.72 -9.48 21.30
C GLN A 26 10.43 -10.12 20.72
N ALA A 27 9.71 -9.39 19.86
CA ALA A 27 8.52 -9.93 19.18
C ALA A 27 8.92 -10.91 18.07
N ILE A 28 10.09 -10.71 17.47
CA ILE A 28 10.74 -11.58 16.49
C ILE A 28 12.22 -11.77 16.85
N HIS A 29 12.83 -12.87 16.43
CA HIS A 29 14.24 -13.11 16.69
C HIS A 29 15.15 -12.21 15.85
N SER A 30 16.37 -11.95 16.30
CA SER A 30 17.35 -11.14 15.54
C SER A 30 17.81 -11.81 14.25
N ASN A 31 17.83 -13.15 14.20
CA ASN A 31 18.19 -13.97 13.04
C ASN A 31 16.97 -14.33 12.16
N TRP A 32 15.85 -13.61 12.30
CA TRP A 32 14.60 -13.95 11.59
C TRP A 32 14.75 -14.02 10.07
N MET A 33 15.69 -13.28 9.47
CA MET A 33 15.96 -13.31 8.03
C MET A 33 16.46 -14.68 7.54
N ASP A 34 17.34 -15.32 8.31
CA ASP A 34 17.87 -16.65 7.97
C ASP A 34 16.77 -17.70 8.12
N GLU A 35 16.00 -17.61 9.21
CA GLU A 35 14.86 -18.48 9.47
C GLU A 35 13.77 -18.32 8.39
N TYR A 36 13.50 -17.08 7.98
CA TYR A 36 12.58 -16.76 6.90
C TYR A 36 13.08 -17.32 5.56
N THR A 37 14.38 -17.21 5.27
CA THR A 37 14.98 -17.80 4.07
C THR A 37 14.80 -19.32 4.03
N ALA A 38 14.96 -20.00 5.17
CA ALA A 38 14.70 -21.43 5.27
C ALA A 38 13.22 -21.78 4.97
N VAL A 39 12.28 -20.98 5.48
CA VAL A 39 10.85 -21.11 5.16
C VAL A 39 10.58 -20.89 3.67
N ARG A 40 11.18 -19.86 3.06
CA ARG A 40 11.06 -19.58 1.63
C ARG A 40 11.53 -20.76 0.77
N SER A 41 12.66 -21.34 1.12
CA SER A 41 13.21 -22.52 0.46
C SER A 41 12.28 -23.72 0.60
N ALA A 42 11.73 -23.96 1.79
CA ALA A 42 10.76 -25.04 2.02
C ALA A 42 9.51 -24.86 1.14
N ILE A 43 8.94 -23.66 1.09
CA ILE A 43 7.79 -23.34 0.22
C ILE A 43 8.12 -23.58 -1.25
N HIS A 44 9.30 -23.16 -1.71
CA HIS A 44 9.71 -23.31 -3.11
C HIS A 44 9.82 -24.79 -3.52
N VAL A 45 10.26 -25.66 -2.61
CA VAL A 45 10.31 -27.11 -2.85
C VAL A 45 8.92 -27.74 -2.81
N SER A 46 8.02 -27.24 -1.96
CA SER A 46 6.67 -27.82 -1.79
C SER A 46 5.64 -27.33 -2.79
N TYR A 47 5.86 -26.19 -3.45
CA TYR A 47 4.93 -25.54 -4.35
C TYR A 47 5.50 -25.47 -5.78
N PRO A 48 4.70 -25.75 -6.84
CA PRO A 48 3.24 -25.91 -6.89
C PRO A 48 2.73 -27.25 -6.34
N LEU A 49 1.43 -27.31 -6.00
CA LEU A 49 0.76 -28.53 -5.53
C LEU A 49 -0.12 -29.11 -6.65
N PRO A 50 0.32 -30.16 -7.37
CA PRO A 50 -0.50 -30.79 -8.39
C PRO A 50 -1.75 -31.46 -7.82
N ILE A 51 -1.66 -32.02 -6.60
CA ILE A 51 -2.77 -32.75 -5.98
C ILE A 51 -4.01 -31.89 -5.67
N LEU A 52 -3.81 -30.58 -5.49
CA LEU A 52 -4.89 -29.61 -5.29
C LEU A 52 -5.12 -28.73 -6.53
N GLN A 53 -4.71 -29.19 -7.72
CA GLN A 53 -4.87 -28.40 -8.94
C GLN A 53 -6.34 -28.08 -9.27
N ASP A 54 -7.26 -28.95 -8.85
CA ASP A 54 -8.69 -28.81 -9.11
C ASP A 54 -9.44 -28.03 -8.02
N ASP A 55 -8.79 -27.75 -6.88
CA ASP A 55 -9.34 -26.93 -5.81
C ASP A 55 -9.46 -25.47 -6.24
N GLU A 56 -10.66 -24.89 -6.13
CA GLU A 56 -10.92 -23.51 -6.58
C GLU A 56 -10.16 -22.44 -5.77
N SER A 57 -9.91 -22.69 -4.48
CA SER A 57 -9.11 -21.79 -3.64
C SER A 57 -7.66 -21.77 -4.12
N ILE A 58 -7.11 -22.94 -4.47
CA ILE A 58 -5.74 -23.06 -4.99
C ILE A 58 -5.63 -22.50 -6.41
N LYS A 59 -6.64 -22.68 -7.27
CA LYS A 59 -6.70 -22.02 -8.59
C LYS A 59 -6.72 -20.50 -8.44
N SER A 60 -7.55 -19.99 -7.54
CA SER A 60 -7.66 -18.56 -7.25
C SER A 60 -6.36 -17.99 -6.69
N LEU A 61 -5.71 -18.70 -5.77
CA LEU A 61 -4.39 -18.37 -5.26
C LEU A 61 -3.37 -18.25 -6.38
N ARG A 62 -3.30 -19.25 -7.27
CA ARG A 62 -2.36 -19.26 -8.40
C ARG A 62 -2.58 -18.08 -9.35
N LYS A 63 -3.83 -17.73 -9.62
CA LYS A 63 -4.21 -16.55 -10.44
C LYS A 63 -3.84 -15.24 -9.76
N SER A 64 -3.99 -15.14 -8.43
CA SER A 64 -3.65 -13.95 -7.67
C SER A 64 -2.13 -13.76 -7.50
N LYS A 65 -1.36 -14.84 -7.45
CA LYS A 65 0.06 -14.85 -7.09
C LYS A 65 1.02 -15.00 -8.28
N ILE A 66 0.59 -14.62 -9.49
CA ILE A 66 1.37 -14.78 -10.74
C ILE A 66 2.81 -14.22 -10.64
N SER A 67 3.04 -13.18 -9.83
CA SER A 67 4.36 -12.58 -9.60
C SER A 67 4.76 -12.45 -8.13
N GLN A 68 3.95 -12.96 -7.20
CA GLN A 68 4.15 -12.77 -5.77
C GLN A 68 4.43 -14.08 -5.05
N ALA A 69 5.47 -14.05 -4.24
CA ALA A 69 5.78 -15.08 -3.26
C ALA A 69 4.58 -15.38 -2.34
N LEU A 70 4.29 -16.67 -2.11
CA LEU A 70 3.30 -17.12 -1.13
C LEU A 70 3.62 -16.57 0.27
N THR A 71 2.60 -16.08 0.96
CA THR A 71 2.66 -15.59 2.35
C THR A 71 2.39 -16.71 3.34
N TYR A 72 2.62 -16.43 4.62
CA TYR A 72 2.06 -17.21 5.71
C TYR A 72 0.56 -17.51 5.57
N PHE A 73 -0.26 -16.51 5.19
CA PHE A 73 -1.70 -16.70 5.05
C PHE A 73 -2.05 -17.63 3.87
N ASP A 74 -1.29 -17.52 2.78
CA ASP A 74 -1.42 -18.44 1.66
C ASP A 74 -1.05 -19.87 2.09
N CYS A 75 -0.02 -20.02 2.93
CA CYS A 75 0.38 -21.32 3.47
C CYS A 75 -0.67 -21.93 4.39
N LYS A 76 -1.35 -21.12 5.21
CA LYS A 76 -2.48 -21.58 6.04
C LYS A 76 -3.65 -22.03 5.19
N MET A 77 -4.01 -21.25 4.16
CA MET A 77 -5.07 -21.65 3.24
C MET A 77 -4.74 -22.95 2.50
N ILE A 78 -3.49 -23.13 2.05
CA ILE A 78 -3.06 -24.39 1.44
C ILE A 78 -3.18 -25.55 2.43
N LEU A 79 -2.77 -25.35 3.68
CA LEU A 79 -2.89 -26.36 4.73
C LEU A 79 -4.37 -26.72 4.97
N ASP A 80 -5.26 -25.73 5.04
CA ASP A 80 -6.69 -25.96 5.23
C ASP A 80 -7.29 -26.77 4.06
N CYS A 81 -6.93 -26.45 2.81
CA CYS A 81 -7.31 -27.25 1.65
C CYS A 81 -6.78 -28.69 1.72
N LEU A 82 -5.52 -28.87 2.13
CA LEU A 82 -4.94 -30.21 2.33
C LEU A 82 -5.66 -30.99 3.42
N MET A 83 -6.05 -30.34 4.52
CA MET A 83 -6.81 -30.96 5.60
C MET A 83 -8.21 -31.40 5.16
N GLN A 84 -8.83 -30.69 4.21
CA GLN A 84 -10.13 -31.05 3.62
C GLN A 84 -10.03 -32.13 2.53
N SER A 85 -8.82 -32.38 2.01
CA SER A 85 -8.56 -33.38 0.98
C SER A 85 -8.43 -34.81 1.53
N GLN A 86 -8.23 -35.79 0.64
CA GLN A 86 -7.99 -37.19 1.05
C GLN A 86 -6.68 -37.37 1.83
N GLU A 87 -5.76 -36.41 1.78
CA GLU A 87 -4.47 -36.47 2.46
C GLU A 87 -4.60 -36.54 3.99
N SER A 88 -5.65 -35.95 4.57
CA SER A 88 -5.88 -35.97 6.01
C SER A 88 -6.43 -37.29 6.55
N LYS A 89 -6.90 -38.18 5.66
CA LYS A 89 -7.45 -39.49 6.06
C LYS A 89 -6.37 -40.52 6.35
N GLN A 90 -5.15 -40.26 5.91
CA GLN A 90 -4.01 -41.14 6.14
C GLN A 90 -3.42 -40.81 7.52
N THR A 91 -3.73 -41.62 8.52
CA THR A 91 -3.18 -41.49 9.87
C THR A 91 -2.55 -42.80 10.34
N ASN A 92 -1.51 -42.71 11.16
CA ASN A 92 -0.90 -43.87 11.81
C ASN A 92 -1.71 -44.29 13.05
N PHE A 93 -1.31 -45.39 13.68
CA PHE A 93 -1.94 -45.91 14.91
C PHE A 93 -1.95 -44.90 16.08
N LEU A 94 -1.07 -43.88 16.04
CA LEU A 94 -0.99 -42.81 17.04
C LEU A 94 -1.80 -41.56 16.64
N GLY A 95 -2.60 -41.63 15.57
CA GLY A 95 -3.42 -40.52 15.09
C GLY A 95 -2.65 -39.40 14.39
N GLN A 96 -1.37 -39.60 14.07
CA GLN A 96 -0.57 -38.62 13.32
C GLN A 96 -0.78 -38.79 11.82
N TYR A 97 -0.86 -37.69 11.09
CA TYR A 97 -0.95 -37.72 9.63
C TYR A 97 0.28 -38.39 9.01
N THR A 98 0.07 -39.29 8.05
CA THR A 98 1.14 -39.98 7.33
C THR A 98 1.36 -39.43 5.93
N SER A 99 0.46 -38.60 5.43
CA SER A 99 0.65 -37.90 4.15
C SER A 99 1.94 -37.05 4.20
N PRO A 100 2.92 -37.31 3.32
CA PRO A 100 4.17 -36.55 3.28
C PRO A 100 3.92 -35.07 2.99
N ILE A 101 3.00 -34.78 2.05
CA ILE A 101 2.70 -33.41 1.65
C ILE A 101 1.98 -32.64 2.76
N LEU A 102 1.01 -33.26 3.44
CA LEU A 102 0.33 -32.65 4.57
C LEU A 102 1.33 -32.37 5.72
N THR A 103 2.20 -33.34 6.03
CA THR A 103 3.24 -33.18 7.06
C THR A 103 4.20 -32.05 6.71
N GLN A 104 4.59 -31.91 5.44
CA GLN A 104 5.46 -30.84 4.97
C GLN A 104 4.82 -29.45 5.15
N TRP A 105 3.55 -29.28 4.76
CA TRP A 105 2.84 -28.01 4.92
C TRP A 105 2.55 -27.67 6.40
N ILE A 106 2.26 -28.67 7.23
CA ILE A 106 2.20 -28.49 8.69
C ILE A 106 3.55 -27.98 9.21
N SER A 107 4.67 -28.54 8.74
CA SER A 107 6.01 -28.10 9.14
C SER A 107 6.28 -26.66 8.71
N ILE A 108 5.92 -26.27 7.49
CA ILE A 108 6.08 -24.90 6.99
C ILE A 108 5.32 -23.90 7.88
N VAL A 109 4.05 -24.18 8.21
CA VAL A 109 3.26 -23.31 9.09
C VAL A 109 3.87 -23.24 10.48
N LYS A 110 4.33 -24.37 11.03
CA LYS A 110 5.03 -24.39 12.34
C LYS A 110 6.34 -23.59 12.33
N MET A 111 7.10 -23.61 11.24
CA MET A 111 8.32 -22.79 11.12
C MET A 111 7.97 -21.28 11.16
N TYR A 112 6.88 -20.87 10.52
CA TYR A 112 6.38 -19.50 10.60
C TYR A 112 5.93 -19.08 12.01
N GLU A 113 5.26 -19.99 12.73
CA GLU A 113 4.69 -19.71 14.05
C GLU A 113 5.75 -19.75 15.16
N LYS A 114 6.75 -20.65 15.06
CA LYS A 114 7.77 -20.86 16.10
C LYS A 114 8.54 -19.59 16.49
N SER A 115 8.90 -18.77 15.52
CA SER A 115 9.69 -17.55 15.73
C SER A 115 8.94 -16.28 15.32
N ASN A 116 7.60 -16.34 15.26
CA ASN A 116 6.76 -15.24 14.82
C ASN A 116 7.15 -14.64 13.44
N LEU A 117 7.68 -15.46 12.53
CA LEU A 117 8.15 -15.00 11.22
C LEU A 117 7.01 -14.43 10.37
N HIS A 118 5.77 -14.83 10.63
CA HIS A 118 4.59 -14.26 10.00
C HIS A 118 4.41 -12.77 10.33
N ILE A 119 4.82 -12.33 11.53
CA ILE A 119 4.83 -10.92 11.94
C ILE A 119 5.94 -10.18 11.18
N ALA A 120 7.14 -10.77 11.09
CA ALA A 120 8.26 -10.19 10.35
C ALA A 120 7.94 -10.04 8.85
N GLU A 121 7.34 -11.05 8.23
CA GLU A 121 6.86 -10.99 6.84
C GLU A 121 5.81 -9.88 6.67
N GLY A 122 4.83 -9.81 7.58
CA GLY A 122 3.80 -8.77 7.56
C GLY A 122 4.38 -7.35 7.67
N ALA A 123 5.32 -7.14 8.59
CA ALA A 123 6.01 -5.85 8.76
C ALA A 123 6.80 -5.45 7.51
N THR A 124 7.49 -6.41 6.89
CA THR A 124 8.24 -6.19 5.64
C THR A 124 7.31 -5.76 4.51
N ARG A 125 6.23 -6.50 4.29
CA ARG A 125 5.24 -6.18 3.24
C ARG A 125 4.55 -4.85 3.49
N LEU A 126 4.22 -4.54 4.74
CA LEU A 126 3.64 -3.25 5.10
C LEU A 126 4.60 -2.10 4.77
N ASN A 127 5.89 -2.26 5.09
CA ASN A 127 6.92 -1.28 4.75
C ASN A 127 7.05 -1.09 3.22
N GLU A 128 7.01 -2.16 2.43
CA GLU A 128 7.03 -2.10 0.96
C GLU A 128 5.81 -1.38 0.38
N ILE A 129 4.61 -1.70 0.89
CA ILE A 129 3.35 -1.07 0.47
C ILE A 129 3.38 0.43 0.80
N ILE A 130 3.76 0.80 2.02
CA ILE A 130 3.85 2.20 2.43
C ILE A 130 4.88 2.93 1.59
N SER A 131 6.07 2.35 1.39
CA SER A 131 7.14 2.97 0.61
C SER A 131 6.73 3.24 -0.83
N SER A 132 6.15 2.23 -1.50
CA SER A 132 5.71 2.34 -2.88
C SER A 132 4.57 3.34 -3.03
N SER A 133 3.57 3.27 -2.15
CA SER A 133 2.39 4.14 -2.18
C SER A 133 2.76 5.59 -1.89
N LEU A 134 3.62 5.83 -0.90
CA LEU A 134 4.11 7.17 -0.57
C LEU A 134 4.93 7.79 -1.70
N SER A 135 5.75 6.98 -2.38
CA SER A 135 6.50 7.43 -3.56
C SER A 135 5.56 7.85 -4.70
N ALA A 136 4.59 7.01 -5.03
CA ALA A 136 3.60 7.29 -6.07
C ALA A 136 2.81 8.58 -5.77
N LEU A 137 2.32 8.71 -4.53
CA LEU A 137 1.59 9.91 -4.08
C LEU A 137 2.44 11.18 -4.15
N ARG A 138 3.73 11.10 -3.83
CA ARG A 138 4.66 12.24 -3.94
C ARG A 138 4.84 12.70 -5.38
N ILE A 139 4.97 11.75 -6.31
CA ILE A 139 5.09 12.04 -7.75
C ILE A 139 3.81 12.74 -8.25
N GLU A 140 2.66 12.19 -7.88
CA GLU A 140 1.36 12.75 -8.25
C GLU A 140 1.16 14.17 -7.69
N LEU A 141 1.51 14.38 -6.42
CA LEU A 141 1.44 15.69 -5.77
C LEU A 141 2.37 16.72 -6.45
N GLN A 142 3.58 16.31 -6.86
CA GLN A 142 4.47 17.20 -7.62
C GLN A 142 3.90 17.53 -9.01
N SER A 143 3.29 16.57 -9.69
CA SER A 143 2.59 16.80 -10.96
C SER A 143 1.47 17.82 -10.81
N TYR A 144 0.63 17.68 -9.78
CA TYR A 144 -0.45 18.63 -9.51
C TYR A 144 0.08 20.02 -9.18
N LYS A 145 1.11 20.14 -8.35
CA LYS A 145 1.76 21.43 -8.06
C LYS A 145 2.26 22.11 -9.33
N ARG A 146 2.89 21.36 -10.24
CA ARG A 146 3.34 21.90 -11.53
C ARG A 146 2.17 22.39 -12.38
N GLN A 147 1.10 21.60 -12.48
CA GLN A 147 -0.09 21.99 -13.24
C GLN A 147 -0.76 23.24 -12.68
N ILE A 148 -0.84 23.38 -11.35
CA ILE A 148 -1.35 24.57 -10.68
C ILE A 148 -0.50 25.80 -11.06
N GLY A 149 0.83 25.70 -10.99
CA GLY A 149 1.73 26.80 -11.37
C GLY A 149 1.57 27.24 -12.82
N LEU A 150 1.47 26.29 -13.76
CA LEU A 150 1.22 26.61 -15.18
C LEU A 150 -0.13 27.30 -15.39
N LYS A 151 -1.18 26.86 -14.69
CA LYS A 151 -2.50 27.48 -14.77
C LYS A 151 -2.48 28.90 -14.17
N GLN A 152 -1.78 29.11 -13.06
CA GLN A 152 -1.60 30.44 -12.47
C GLN A 152 -0.89 31.40 -13.42
N GLN A 153 0.20 30.95 -14.06
CA GLN A 153 0.89 31.73 -15.09
C GLN A 153 -0.05 32.08 -16.25
N ARG A 154 -0.84 31.10 -16.72
CA ARG A 154 -1.80 31.33 -17.80
C ARG A 154 -2.89 32.33 -17.42
N ILE A 155 -3.38 32.30 -16.18
CA ILE A 155 -4.33 33.28 -15.66
C ILE A 155 -3.73 34.70 -15.70
N TYR A 156 -2.48 34.83 -15.27
CA TYR A 156 -1.76 36.11 -15.29
C TYR A 156 -1.61 36.66 -16.72
N GLU A 157 -1.15 35.84 -17.66
CA GLU A 157 -1.03 36.22 -19.09
C GLU A 157 -2.37 36.67 -19.69
N LEU A 158 -3.45 35.97 -19.37
CA LEU A 158 -4.79 36.32 -19.84
C LEU A 158 -5.27 37.64 -19.22
N HIS A 159 -4.98 37.89 -17.95
CA HIS A 159 -5.27 39.17 -17.30
C HIS A 159 -4.54 40.34 -18.00
N GLU A 160 -3.23 40.21 -18.25
CA GLU A 160 -2.47 41.24 -18.97
C GLU A 160 -3.02 41.45 -20.40
N ALA A 161 -3.36 40.38 -21.10
CA ALA A 161 -3.95 40.47 -22.43
C ALA A 161 -5.30 41.20 -22.41
N ILE A 162 -6.19 40.88 -21.45
CA ILE A 162 -7.49 41.56 -21.28
C ILE A 162 -7.28 43.06 -21.02
N GLN A 163 -6.37 43.43 -20.12
CA GLN A 163 -6.06 44.84 -19.84
C GLN A 163 -5.53 45.55 -21.09
N GLY A 164 -4.61 44.91 -21.84
CA GLY A 164 -4.10 45.43 -23.09
C GLY A 164 -5.18 45.64 -24.17
N TYR A 165 -6.12 44.71 -24.30
CA TYR A 165 -7.26 44.85 -25.22
C TYR A 165 -8.23 45.95 -24.79
N ARG A 166 -8.51 46.08 -23.48
CA ARG A 166 -9.33 47.18 -22.94
C ARG A 166 -8.71 48.53 -23.26
N HIS A 167 -7.42 48.70 -22.97
CA HIS A 167 -6.72 49.96 -23.27
C HIS A 167 -6.74 50.32 -24.76
N LYS A 168 -6.54 49.33 -25.65
CA LYS A 168 -6.65 49.52 -27.10
C LYS A 168 -8.06 49.94 -27.53
N ALA A 169 -9.10 49.31 -26.97
CA ALA A 169 -10.49 49.65 -27.24
C ALA A 169 -10.80 51.09 -26.80
N ASP A 170 -10.42 51.48 -25.58
CA ASP A 170 -10.64 52.82 -25.05
C ASP A 170 -9.95 53.90 -25.88
N THR A 171 -8.70 53.62 -26.32
CA THR A 171 -7.93 54.50 -27.19
C THR A 171 -8.61 54.69 -28.55
N MET A 172 -9.09 53.60 -29.15
CA MET A 172 -9.80 53.65 -30.44
C MET A 172 -11.13 54.39 -30.33
N CYS A 173 -11.94 54.10 -29.32
CA CYS A 173 -13.21 54.78 -29.14
C CYS A 173 -13.04 56.29 -28.88
N SER A 174 -12.03 56.67 -28.09
CA SER A 174 -11.66 58.08 -27.88
C SER A 174 -11.29 58.77 -29.19
N LYS A 175 -10.50 58.10 -30.05
CA LYS A 175 -10.09 58.61 -31.37
C LYS A 175 -11.27 58.89 -32.30
N TYR A 176 -12.35 58.10 -32.22
CA TYR A 176 -13.54 58.26 -33.06
C TYR A 176 -14.68 59.04 -32.38
N GLY A 177 -14.46 59.62 -31.19
CA GLY A 177 -15.47 60.39 -30.48
C GLY A 177 -16.65 59.56 -29.94
N ILE A 178 -16.47 58.25 -29.78
CA ILE A 178 -17.49 57.34 -29.29
C ILE A 178 -17.41 57.28 -27.76
N GLN A 179 -18.46 57.71 -27.05
CA GLN A 179 -18.53 57.52 -25.60
C GLN A 179 -18.70 56.03 -25.26
N VAL A 180 -17.69 55.45 -24.62
CA VAL A 180 -17.70 54.04 -24.18
C VAL A 180 -18.41 53.93 -22.85
N THR A 181 -19.65 53.42 -22.86
CA THR A 181 -20.36 53.02 -21.63
C THR A 181 -20.27 51.51 -21.44
N LEU A 182 -19.05 50.95 -21.31
CA LEU A 182 -18.88 49.52 -21.05
C LEU A 182 -18.90 49.23 -19.54
N LYS A 183 -20.11 49.14 -18.98
CA LYS A 183 -20.35 48.48 -17.68
C LYS A 183 -20.33 46.96 -17.85
N LEU A 184 -19.16 46.38 -18.07
CA LEU A 184 -18.93 44.96 -17.78
C LEU A 184 -17.96 44.89 -16.61
N ARG A 185 -18.56 45.06 -15.42
CA ARG A 185 -17.94 44.81 -14.12
C ARG A 185 -17.87 43.30 -13.95
N ILE A 186 -16.74 42.72 -14.33
CA ILE A 186 -16.37 41.40 -13.83
C ILE A 186 -15.82 41.69 -12.43
N ASP A 187 -16.60 41.37 -11.40
CA ASP A 187 -16.24 41.66 -10.01
C ASP A 187 -14.99 40.84 -9.63
N GLU A 188 -13.85 41.52 -9.52
CA GLU A 188 -12.54 40.97 -9.15
C GLU A 188 -12.58 40.27 -7.77
N SER A 189 -13.55 40.62 -6.93
CA SER A 189 -13.80 40.06 -5.60
C SER A 189 -14.23 38.59 -5.61
N THR A 190 -14.77 38.07 -6.72
CA THR A 190 -15.26 36.67 -6.76
C THR A 190 -14.15 35.65 -7.08
N LEU A 191 -13.01 36.09 -7.64
CA LEU A 191 -11.92 35.20 -8.07
C LEU A 191 -10.79 35.07 -7.04
N LEU A 192 -10.65 36.04 -6.12
CA LEU A 192 -9.60 36.01 -5.09
C LEU A 192 -10.00 35.26 -3.81
N VAL A 193 -11.28 34.94 -3.62
CA VAL A 193 -11.79 34.33 -2.36
C VAL A 193 -11.69 32.79 -2.35
N SER A 194 -11.30 32.14 -3.45
CA SER A 194 -11.19 30.67 -3.52
C SER A 194 -9.76 30.11 -3.42
N LEU A 195 -8.77 30.92 -3.03
CA LEU A 195 -7.34 30.54 -3.02
C LEU A 195 -6.59 30.81 -1.70
N TYR A 196 -7.28 30.89 -0.56
CA TYR A 196 -6.66 30.77 0.77
C TYR A 196 -7.21 29.56 1.52
#